data_AF-A0A7Y0KCE2-F1
#
_entry.id   AF-A0A7Y0KCE2-F1
#
_cell.length_a   1.000
_cell.length_b   1.000
_cell.length_c   1.000
_cell.angle_alpha   90.00
_cell.angle_beta   90.00
_cell.angle_gamma   90.00
#
_symmetry.space_group_name_H-M   'P 1'
#
loop_
_entity.id
_entity.type
_entity.pdbx_description
1 polymer ?
#
loop_
_entity_poly.entity_id
_entity_poly.type
_entity_poly.pdbx_seq_one_letter_code
_entity_poly.pdbx_strand_id
1 'polypeptide(L)'
;MKRKWEAIIGMVGIVFCVIFLGGFSLTMTSMDKETYKETVFPILQDGVSLGAVQDSLEAMKVLSIWFGITLLLVLIFVAAATAFIWRNRYPKWAAVLYLVAGLSTLIGTQFIAFPIAFLFFLAGALCLFRKGASLSKKGEAYVSNSY
;
A
#
# COMPACT_ATOMS: atom_id res chain seq x y z
N MET A 1 -8.47 14.46 14.78
CA MET A 1 -9.10 13.41 13.93
C MET A 1 -9.83 12.40 14.81
N LYS A 2 -11.10 12.08 14.51
CA LYS A 2 -11.84 11.01 15.22
C LYS A 2 -11.40 9.61 14.79
N ARG A 3 -10.83 9.47 13.58
CA ARG A 3 -10.41 8.23 12.90
C ARG A 3 -8.87 8.13 12.83
N LYS A 4 -8.21 8.18 13.99
CA LYS A 4 -6.74 8.21 14.08
C LYS A 4 -6.11 6.87 13.70
N TRP A 5 -6.71 5.76 14.12
CA TRP A 5 -6.18 4.41 13.89
C TRP A 5 -6.16 4.05 12.40
N GLU A 6 -7.20 4.42 11.65
CA GLU A 6 -7.27 4.19 10.21
C GLU A 6 -6.17 4.94 9.47
N ALA A 7 -5.92 6.20 9.84
CA ALA A 7 -4.84 7.01 9.28
C ALA A 7 -3.45 6.47 9.67
N ILE A 8 -3.26 6.02 10.92
CA ILE A 8 -1.99 5.42 11.36
C ILE A 8 -1.70 4.14 10.58
N ILE A 9 -2.67 3.22 10.45
CA ILE A 9 -2.49 1.98 9.70
C ILE A 9 -2.19 2.28 8.22
N GLY A 10 -2.91 3.22 7.62
CA GLY A 10 -2.63 3.68 6.25
C GLY A 10 -1.23 4.27 6.09
N MET A 11 -0.76 5.07 7.06
CA MET A 11 0.59 5.64 7.06
C MET A 11 1.67 4.58 7.21
N VAL A 12 1.47 3.59 8.10
CA VAL A 12 2.38 2.45 8.24
C VAL A 12 2.46 1.67 6.92
N GLY A 13 1.33 1.44 6.25
CA GLY A 13 1.29 0.85 4.91
C GLY A 13 2.08 1.65 3.89
N ILE A 14 1.97 2.98 3.87
CA ILE A 14 2.80 3.85 3.01
C ILE A 14 4.28 3.65 3.29
N VAL A 15 4.70 3.68 4.56
CA VAL A 15 6.12 3.56 4.92
C VAL A 15 6.68 2.24 4.39
N PHE A 16 5.96 1.13 4.57
CA PHE A 16 6.37 -0.15 4.01
C PHE A 16 6.38 -0.16 2.48
N CYS A 17 5.38 0.44 1.82
CA CYS A 17 5.37 0.58 0.36
C CYS A 17 6.58 1.38 -0.16
N VAL A 18 6.91 2.50 0.47
CA VAL A 18 8.05 3.34 0.08
C VAL A 18 9.35 2.57 0.25
N ILE A 19 9.54 1.89 1.39
CA ILE A 19 10.75 1.11 1.63
C ILE A 19 10.85 -0.05 0.64
N PHE A 20 9.78 -0.83 0.46
CA PHE A 20 9.80 -2.03 -0.36
C PHE A 20 9.77 -1.72 -1.87
N LEU A 21 8.72 -1.07 -2.37
CA LEU A 21 8.57 -0.78 -3.80
C LEU A 21 9.51 0.34 -4.22
N GLY A 22 9.57 1.42 -3.43
CA GLY A 22 10.42 2.58 -3.74
C GLY A 22 11.89 2.26 -3.63
N GLY A 23 12.30 1.57 -2.55
CA GLY A 23 13.66 1.08 -2.37
C GLY A 23 14.08 0.16 -3.51
N PHE A 24 13.27 -0.86 -3.82
CA PHE A 24 13.55 -1.77 -4.95
C PHE A 24 13.64 -1.03 -6.29
N SER A 25 12.68 -0.14 -6.56
CA SER A 25 12.62 0.63 -7.80
C SER A 25 13.87 1.49 -7.99
N LEU A 26 14.26 2.24 -6.96
CA LEU A 26 15.42 3.13 -6.99
C LEU A 26 16.73 2.35 -7.09
N THR A 27 16.88 1.31 -6.28
CA THR A 27 18.10 0.49 -6.24
C THR A 27 18.34 -0.16 -7.60
N MET A 28 17.35 -0.83 -8.19
CA MET A 28 17.55 -1.57 -9.43
C MET A 28 17.70 -0.65 -10.66
N THR A 29 17.00 0.49 -10.69
CA THR A 29 17.13 1.44 -11.80
C THR A 29 18.50 2.12 -11.81
N SER A 30 19.02 2.43 -10.62
CA SER A 30 20.35 3.07 -10.45
C SER A 30 21.51 2.09 -10.56
N MET A 31 21.25 0.77 -10.50
CA MET A 31 22.28 -0.26 -10.52
C MET A 31 22.91 -0.41 -11.91
N ASP A 32 24.23 -0.50 -11.92
CA ASP A 32 25.04 -0.81 -13.09
C ASP A 32 25.12 -2.34 -13.32
N LYS A 33 25.61 -2.72 -14.51
CA LYS A 33 25.66 -4.12 -14.93
C LYS A 33 26.64 -4.96 -14.11
N GLU A 34 27.74 -4.39 -13.64
CA GLU A 34 28.75 -5.12 -12.88
C GLU A 34 28.24 -5.42 -11.47
N THR A 35 27.71 -4.41 -10.78
CA THR A 35 27.09 -4.59 -9.46
C THR A 35 25.92 -5.59 -9.50
N TYR A 36 25.07 -5.52 -10.54
CA TYR A 36 23.97 -6.47 -10.70
C TYR A 36 24.46 -7.91 -10.85
N LYS A 37 25.50 -8.12 -11.65
CA LYS A 37 26.10 -9.44 -11.92
C LYS A 37 26.70 -10.06 -10.66
N GLU A 38 27.30 -9.25 -9.79
CA GLU A 38 27.96 -9.75 -8.57
C GLU A 38 26.98 -9.98 -7.41
N THR A 39 25.90 -9.19 -7.33
CA THR A 39 25.03 -9.18 -6.14
C THR A 39 23.68 -9.84 -6.36
N VAL A 40 22.97 -9.47 -7.42
CA VAL A 40 21.57 -9.88 -7.63
C VAL A 40 21.48 -11.10 -8.53
N PHE A 41 22.26 -11.13 -9.61
CA PHE A 41 22.22 -12.21 -10.59
C PHE A 41 22.50 -13.60 -9.99
N PRO A 42 23.46 -13.80 -9.07
CA PRO A 42 23.72 -15.12 -8.48
C PRO A 42 22.54 -15.64 -7.64
N ILE A 43 21.76 -14.74 -7.05
CA ILE A 43 20.57 -15.09 -6.25
C ILE A 43 19.42 -15.53 -7.15
N LEU A 44 19.34 -14.98 -8.37
CA LEU A 44 18.28 -15.27 -9.34
C LEU A 44 18.56 -16.50 -10.21
N GLN A 45 19.83 -16.85 -10.40
CA GLN A 45 20.25 -17.91 -11.32
C GLN A 45 21.30 -18.82 -10.69
N ASP A 46 20.87 -19.72 -9.80
CA ASP A 46 21.57 -21.00 -9.65
C ASP A 46 21.46 -21.75 -11.00
N GLY A 47 22.44 -21.57 -11.90
CA GLY A 47 22.66 -22.44 -13.06
C GLY A 47 22.41 -21.90 -14.48
N VAL A 48 22.40 -20.58 -14.75
CA VAL A 48 22.13 -20.04 -16.10
C VAL A 48 23.26 -19.11 -16.61
N SER A 49 23.46 -19.08 -17.94
CA SER A 49 24.67 -18.57 -18.60
C SER A 49 24.79 -17.04 -18.63
N LEU A 50 26.02 -16.54 -18.77
CA LEU A 50 26.36 -15.11 -18.75
C LEU A 50 25.66 -14.25 -19.82
N GLY A 51 25.19 -14.84 -20.92
CA GLY A 51 24.36 -14.14 -21.91
C GLY A 51 23.02 -13.66 -21.34
N ALA A 52 22.50 -14.35 -20.33
CA ALA A 52 21.24 -14.02 -19.66
C ALA A 52 21.37 -12.83 -18.68
N VAL A 53 22.57 -12.38 -18.32
CA VAL A 53 22.77 -11.30 -17.33
C VAL A 53 22.14 -9.99 -17.80
N GLN A 54 22.36 -9.63 -19.07
CA GLN A 54 21.87 -8.36 -19.61
C GLN A 54 20.36 -8.36 -19.75
N ASP A 55 19.80 -9.44 -20.29
CA ASP A 55 18.36 -9.61 -20.45
C ASP A 55 17.66 -9.65 -19.08
N SER A 56 18.26 -10.33 -18.11
CA SER A 56 17.78 -10.39 -16.73
C SER A 56 17.82 -9.02 -16.07
N LEU A 57 18.90 -8.26 -16.23
CA LEU A 57 19.00 -6.89 -15.73
C LEU A 57 17.90 -6.00 -16.35
N GLU A 58 17.71 -6.07 -17.66
CA GLU A 58 16.70 -5.28 -18.36
C GLU A 58 15.29 -5.61 -17.88
N ALA A 59 14.96 -6.91 -17.76
CA ALA A 59 13.68 -7.36 -17.19
C ALA A 59 13.48 -6.85 -15.75
N MET A 60 14.52 -6.91 -14.92
CA MET A 60 14.46 -6.39 -13.56
C MET A 60 14.26 -4.87 -13.54
N LYS A 61 14.92 -4.10 -14.41
CA LYS A 61 14.70 -2.65 -14.52
C LYS A 61 13.27 -2.32 -14.93
N VAL A 62 12.71 -3.04 -15.89
CA VAL A 62 11.30 -2.87 -16.30
C VAL A 62 10.36 -3.13 -15.12
N LEU A 63 10.58 -4.23 -14.38
CA LEU A 63 9.79 -4.55 -13.18
C LEU A 63 9.93 -3.47 -12.09
N SER A 64 11.14 -2.96 -11.89
CA SER A 64 11.43 -1.89 -10.94
C SER A 64 10.74 -0.58 -11.30
N ILE A 65 10.70 -0.21 -12.58
CA ILE A 65 9.93 0.95 -13.04
C ILE A 65 8.44 0.74 -12.78
N TRP A 66 7.91 -0.46 -13.03
CA TRP A 66 6.51 -0.80 -12.76
C TRP A 66 6.15 -0.67 -11.28
N PHE A 67 7.06 -1.10 -10.38
CA PHE A 67 6.90 -0.91 -8.93
C PHE A 67 6.92 0.58 -8.54
N GLY A 68 7.77 1.39 -9.19
CA GLY A 68 7.80 2.83 -8.99
C GLY A 68 6.49 3.53 -9.39
N ILE A 69 5.94 3.17 -10.56
CA ILE A 69 4.64 3.69 -11.02
C ILE A 69 3.53 3.27 -10.06
N THR A 70 3.52 2.00 -9.65
CA THR A 70 2.56 1.46 -8.67
C THR A 70 2.62 2.24 -7.36
N LEU A 71 3.82 2.50 -6.84
CA LEU A 71 4.02 3.27 -5.62
C LEU A 71 3.41 4.68 -5.73
N LEU A 72 3.67 5.40 -6.81
CA LEU A 72 3.11 6.75 -7.01
C LEU A 72 1.57 6.74 -6.98
N LEU A 73 0.97 5.77 -7.67
CA LEU A 73 -0.48 5.61 -7.73
C LEU A 73 -1.07 5.27 -6.35
N VAL A 74 -0.43 4.38 -5.59
CA VAL A 74 -0.83 4.04 -4.21
C VAL A 74 -0.73 5.25 -3.29
N LEU A 75 0.35 6.05 -3.39
CA LEU A 75 0.53 7.27 -2.60
C LEU A 75 -0.60 8.28 -2.85
N ILE A 76 -0.99 8.48 -4.11
CA ILE A 76 -2.10 9.37 -4.48
C ILE A 76 -3.40 8.90 -3.83
N PHE A 77 -3.72 7.60 -3.92
CA PHE A 77 -4.95 7.07 -3.32
C PHE A 77 -4.97 7.16 -1.80
N VAL A 78 -3.86 6.84 -1.13
CA VAL A 78 -3.81 6.93 0.33
C VAL A 78 -3.82 8.38 0.81
N ALA A 79 -3.16 9.30 0.11
CA ALA A 79 -3.23 10.73 0.41
C ALA A 79 -4.67 11.25 0.28
N ALA A 80 -5.36 10.90 -0.81
CA ALA A 80 -6.78 11.23 -1.00
C ALA A 80 -7.66 10.61 0.09
N ALA A 81 -7.47 9.33 0.42
CA ALA A 81 -8.22 8.63 1.47
C ALA A 81 -8.05 9.33 2.83
N THR A 82 -6.81 9.68 3.17
CA THR A 82 -6.47 10.36 4.42
C THR A 82 -7.11 11.75 4.49
N ALA A 83 -7.10 12.51 3.38
CA ALA A 83 -7.78 13.81 3.30
C ALA A 83 -9.31 13.70 3.52
N PHE A 84 -9.96 12.69 2.93
CA PHE A 84 -11.40 12.45 3.12
C PHE A 84 -11.78 12.07 4.56
N ILE A 85 -10.87 11.40 5.29
CA ILE A 85 -11.05 11.01 6.69
C ILE A 85 -10.75 12.15 7.66
N TRP A 86 -9.80 13.04 7.34
CA TRP A 86 -9.34 14.10 8.24
C TRP A 86 -10.50 14.96 8.77
N ARG A 87 -11.43 15.34 7.87
CA ARG A 87 -12.62 16.13 8.23
C ARG A 87 -13.86 15.28 8.54
N ASN A 88 -13.71 13.95 8.60
CA ASN A 88 -14.78 12.96 8.78
C ASN A 88 -15.98 13.18 7.82
N ARG A 89 -15.71 13.76 6.64
CA ARG A 89 -16.76 14.20 5.72
C ARG A 89 -17.32 13.01 4.94
N TYR A 90 -16.47 12.07 4.52
CA TYR A 90 -16.84 10.94 3.66
C TYR A 90 -16.06 9.63 3.95
N PRO A 91 -16.36 8.93 5.06
CA PRO A 91 -15.63 7.71 5.45
C PRO A 91 -15.81 6.53 4.49
N LYS A 92 -16.95 6.45 3.78
CA LYS A 92 -17.18 5.40 2.77
C LYS A 92 -16.26 5.57 1.56
N TRP A 93 -16.08 6.80 1.09
CA TRP A 93 -15.18 7.10 -0.05
C TRP A 93 -13.73 6.84 0.30
N ALA A 94 -13.31 7.20 1.51
CA ALA A 94 -11.97 6.88 1.97
C ALA A 94 -11.72 5.37 2.08
N ALA A 95 -12.72 4.59 2.48
CA ALA A 95 -12.62 3.14 2.46
C ALA A 95 -12.39 2.60 1.05
N VAL A 96 -13.16 3.07 0.07
CA VAL A 96 -12.98 2.67 -1.34
C VAL A 96 -11.56 3.00 -1.80
N LEU A 97 -11.05 4.20 -1.48
CA LEU A 97 -9.70 4.59 -1.86
C LEU A 97 -8.62 3.72 -1.20
N TYR A 98 -8.77 3.34 0.06
CA TYR A 98 -7.87 2.39 0.72
C TYR A 98 -7.95 0.98 0.10
N LEU A 99 -9.13 0.50 -0.27
CA LEU A 99 -9.30 -0.78 -0.95
C LEU A 99 -8.65 -0.75 -2.34
N VAL A 100 -8.84 0.32 -3.10
CA VAL A 100 -8.20 0.50 -4.41
C VAL A 100 -6.67 0.60 -4.26
N ALA A 101 -6.16 1.27 -3.22
CA ALA A 101 -4.73 1.31 -2.92
C ALA A 101 -4.16 -0.09 -2.61
N GLY A 102 -4.85 -0.89 -1.79
CA GLY A 102 -4.47 -2.27 -1.50
C GLY A 102 -4.49 -3.16 -2.75
N LEU A 103 -5.52 -3.04 -3.57
CA LEU A 103 -5.64 -3.81 -4.81
C LEU A 103 -4.56 -3.42 -5.83
N SER A 104 -4.28 -2.12 -5.95
CA SER A 104 -3.20 -1.62 -6.81
C SER A 104 -1.84 -2.13 -6.33
N THR A 105 -1.62 -2.19 -5.02
CA THR A 105 -0.40 -2.76 -4.43
C THR A 105 -0.26 -4.24 -4.76
N LEU A 106 -1.34 -5.03 -4.67
CA LEU A 106 -1.31 -6.46 -5.04
C LEU A 106 -1.01 -6.66 -6.53
N ILE A 107 -1.81 -6.05 -7.40
CA ILE A 107 -1.70 -6.24 -8.84
C ILE A 107 -0.35 -5.71 -9.34
N GLY A 108 0.05 -4.53 -8.86
CA GLY A 108 1.32 -3.91 -9.25
C GLY A 108 2.56 -4.66 -8.79
N THR A 109 2.45 -5.50 -7.76
CA THR A 109 3.57 -6.32 -7.25
C THR A 109 3.42 -7.81 -7.54
N GLN A 110 2.49 -8.20 -8.42
CA GLN A 110 2.22 -9.61 -8.74
C GLN A 110 1.96 -10.45 -7.47
N PHE A 111 1.22 -9.87 -6.52
CA PHE A 111 0.85 -10.45 -5.22
C PHE A 111 2.00 -10.64 -4.21
N ILE A 112 3.24 -10.21 -4.53
CA ILE A 112 4.39 -10.31 -3.61
C ILE A 112 4.18 -9.41 -2.38
N ALA A 113 3.68 -8.19 -2.55
CA ALA A 113 3.47 -7.25 -1.45
C ALA A 113 2.13 -7.46 -0.72
N PHE A 114 1.61 -8.69 -0.65
CA PHE A 114 0.36 -9.01 0.06
C PHE A 114 0.33 -8.52 1.52
N PRO A 115 1.39 -8.71 2.34
CA PRO A 115 1.39 -8.24 3.73
C PRO A 115 1.20 -6.71 3.84
N ILE A 116 1.71 -5.97 2.86
CA ILE A 116 1.59 -4.51 2.82
C ILE A 116 0.20 -4.10 2.34
N ALA A 117 -0.31 -4.75 1.28
CA ALA A 117 -1.67 -4.53 0.78
C ALA A 117 -2.74 -4.79 1.84
N PHE A 118 -2.52 -5.80 2.70
CA PHE A 118 -3.39 -6.12 3.82
C PHE A 118 -3.59 -4.93 4.78
N LEU A 119 -2.56 -4.13 5.03
CA LEU A 119 -2.69 -2.93 5.88
C LEU A 119 -3.67 -1.91 5.29
N PHE A 120 -3.64 -1.72 3.96
CA PHE A 120 -4.60 -0.84 3.30
C PHE A 120 -6.02 -1.42 3.33
N PHE A 121 -6.17 -2.73 3.13
CA PHE A 121 -7.48 -3.38 3.29
C PHE A 121 -8.02 -3.26 4.72
N LEU A 122 -7.16 -3.41 5.72
CA LEU A 122 -7.52 -3.23 7.12
C LEU A 122 -7.97 -1.79 7.41
N ALA A 123 -7.22 -0.79 6.93
CA ALA A 123 -7.60 0.62 7.05
C ALA A 123 -8.96 0.90 6.36
N GLY A 124 -9.17 0.36 5.16
CA GLY A 124 -10.43 0.48 4.43
C GLY A 124 -11.60 -0.20 5.14
N ALA A 125 -11.40 -1.42 5.65
CA ALA A 125 -12.40 -2.17 6.40
C ALA A 125 -12.80 -1.42 7.67
N LEU A 126 -11.82 -0.91 8.45
CA LEU A 126 -12.10 -0.08 9.62
C LEU A 126 -12.89 1.18 9.25
N CYS A 127 -12.62 1.78 8.07
CA CYS A 127 -13.39 2.92 7.60
C CYS A 127 -14.88 2.59 7.36
N LEU A 128 -15.18 1.41 6.82
CA LEU A 128 -16.56 0.92 6.59
C LEU A 128 -17.26 0.46 7.87
N PHE A 129 -16.60 -0.38 8.67
CA PHE A 129 -17.21 -1.07 9.80
C PHE A 129 -17.27 -0.22 11.07
N ARG A 130 -16.54 0.90 11.16
CA ARG A 130 -16.65 1.83 12.28
C ARG A 130 -17.92 2.70 12.16
N LYS A 131 -19.06 2.01 12.25
CA LYS A 131 -20.43 2.51 12.23
C LYS A 131 -21.20 1.87 13.41
N GLY A 132 -20.64 1.96 14.63
CA GLY A 132 -21.21 1.27 15.81
C GLY A 132 -21.24 2.07 17.12
N ALA A 133 -20.28 2.98 17.38
CA ALA A 133 -20.26 3.69 18.67
C ALA A 133 -21.22 4.91 18.76
N SER A 134 -21.87 5.30 17.66
CA SER A 134 -22.76 6.48 17.64
C SER A 134 -24.25 6.16 17.61
N LEU A 135 -24.63 4.88 17.44
CA LEU A 135 -26.04 4.46 17.51
C LEU A 135 -26.45 4.06 18.94
N SER A 136 -25.52 3.57 19.77
CA SER A 136 -25.79 3.26 21.19
C SER A 136 -26.18 4.51 22.00
N LYS A 137 -25.53 5.66 21.74
CA LYS A 137 -25.86 6.91 22.45
C LYS A 137 -27.19 7.56 22.04
N LYS A 138 -27.75 7.19 20.88
CA LYS A 138 -29.09 7.66 20.51
C LYS A 138 -30.17 6.82 21.18
N GLY A 139 -29.94 5.54 21.46
CA GLY A 139 -30.89 4.69 22.20
C GLY A 139 -31.01 5.08 23.67
N GLU A 140 -29.91 5.43 24.33
CA GLU A 140 -29.91 5.82 25.75
C GLU A 140 -30.58 7.17 26.03
N ALA A 141 -30.55 8.09 25.06
CA ALA A 141 -31.19 9.41 25.21
C ALA A 141 -32.73 9.37 25.14
N TYR A 142 -33.32 8.32 24.55
CA TYR A 142 -34.78 8.15 24.52
C TYR A 142 -35.33 7.40 25.74
N VAL A 143 -34.50 6.60 26.44
CA VAL A 143 -34.93 5.85 27.62
C VAL A 143 -34.81 6.68 28.91
N SER A 144 -33.91 7.68 28.94
CA SER A 144 -33.67 8.52 30.12
C SER A 144 -34.67 9.67 30.33
N ASN A 145 -35.58 9.93 29.39
CA ASN A 145 -36.49 11.10 29.43
C ASN A 145 -37.97 10.71 29.62
N SER A 146 -38.22 9.51 30.12
CA SER A 146 -39.51 9.10 30.67
C SER A 146 -39.25 8.65 32.09
N TYR A 147 -39.31 9.57 33.05
CA TYR A 147 -39.86 9.47 34.41
C TYR A 147 -39.65 10.80 35.12
#